data_AF-A0A0S8CJJ6-F1
#
_entry.id   AF-A0A0S8CJJ6-F1
#
_cell.length_a   1.000
_cell.length_b   1.000
_cell.length_c   1.000
_cell.angle_alpha   90.00
_cell.angle_beta   90.00
_cell.angle_gamma   90.00
#
_symmetry.space_group_name_H-M   'P 1'
#
loop_
_entity.id
_entity.type
_entity.pdbx_description
1 polymer ?
#
loop_
_entity_poly.entity_id
_entity_poly.type
_entity_poly.pdbx_seq_one_letter_code
_entity_poly.pdbx_strand_id
1 'polypeptide(L)'
;MKDTDELIKDLKHKDSSVRRHAIEMLGIMGDEKAVDALIPMLKDRDRFVRQEAVTALGKIGDVRLVKPLTQALEGEKDEFVINFLNKALEKLRK
;
A
#
# COMPACT_ATOMS: atom_id res chain seq x y z
N MET A 1 12.63 -17.34 -5.52
CA MET A 1 12.13 -15.98 -5.20
C MET A 1 10.62 -16.07 -5.21
N LYS A 2 9.93 -15.51 -4.21
CA LYS A 2 8.46 -15.53 -4.22
C LYS A 2 7.93 -14.74 -5.41
N ASP A 3 6.89 -15.24 -6.05
CA ASP A 3 6.18 -14.51 -7.10
C ASP A 3 5.05 -13.64 -6.51
N THR A 4 4.37 -12.88 -7.37
CA THR A 4 3.27 -11.97 -6.98
C THR A 4 2.19 -12.72 -6.19
N ASP A 5 1.81 -13.92 -6.61
CA ASP A 5 0.72 -14.69 -5.98
C ASP A 5 1.11 -15.21 -4.59
N GLU A 6 2.36 -15.65 -4.42
CA GLU A 6 2.90 -16.03 -3.11
C GLU A 6 2.97 -14.83 -2.15
N LEU A 7 3.38 -13.66 -2.62
CA LEU A 7 3.43 -12.45 -1.80
C LEU A 7 2.03 -11.94 -1.44
N ILE A 8 1.04 -12.06 -2.33
CA ILE A 8 -0.36 -11.72 -2.02
C ILE A 8 -0.89 -12.57 -0.86
N LYS A 9 -0.48 -13.84 -0.74
CA LYS A 9 -0.88 -14.69 0.40
C LYS A 9 -0.31 -14.17 1.72
N ASP A 10 0.92 -13.66 1.70
CA ASP A 10 1.59 -13.13 2.89
C ASP A 10 0.93 -11.85 3.44
N LEU A 11 0.15 -11.13 2.64
CA LEU A 11 -0.64 -9.96 3.09
C LEU A 11 -1.66 -10.31 4.18
N LYS A 12 -2.04 -11.59 4.31
CA LYS A 12 -2.97 -12.07 5.35
C LYS A 12 -2.26 -12.63 6.59
N HIS A 13 -0.93 -12.56 6.63
CA HIS A 13 -0.16 -13.14 7.72
C HIS A 13 -0.39 -12.41 9.05
N LYS A 14 -0.37 -13.16 10.16
CA LYS A 14 -0.63 -12.60 11.51
C LYS A 14 0.41 -11.57 11.95
N ASP A 15 1.67 -11.79 11.57
CA ASP A 15 2.82 -10.93 11.86
C ASP A 15 2.85 -9.76 10.88
N SER A 16 2.87 -8.53 11.41
CA SER A 16 2.93 -7.33 10.59
C SER A 16 4.25 -7.17 9.85
N SER A 17 5.35 -7.75 10.33
CA SER A 17 6.63 -7.71 9.61
C SER A 17 6.57 -8.53 8.32
N VAL A 18 5.89 -9.67 8.33
CA VAL A 18 5.65 -10.47 7.11
C VAL A 18 4.76 -9.70 6.13
N ARG A 19 3.67 -9.08 6.62
CA ARG A 19 2.80 -8.24 5.77
C ARG A 19 3.56 -7.08 5.15
N ARG A 20 4.38 -6.36 5.92
CA ARG A 20 5.20 -5.25 5.41
C ARG A 20 6.17 -5.70 4.34
N HIS A 21 6.89 -6.80 4.58
CA HIS A 21 7.84 -7.33 3.61
C HIS A 21 7.13 -7.71 2.30
N ALA A 22 5.96 -8.33 2.37
CA ALA A 22 5.16 -8.64 1.19
C ALA A 22 4.75 -7.39 0.42
N ILE A 23 4.26 -6.36 1.11
CA ILE A 23 3.87 -5.08 0.51
C ILE A 23 5.06 -4.40 -0.18
N GLU A 24 6.21 -4.35 0.50
CA GLU A 24 7.44 -3.76 -0.04
C GLU A 24 7.83 -4.44 -1.34
N MET A 25 7.88 -5.78 -1.34
CA MET A 25 8.25 -6.56 -2.52
C MET A 25 7.25 -6.38 -3.67
N LEU A 26 5.94 -6.39 -3.40
CA LEU A 26 4.91 -6.14 -4.41
C LEU A 26 5.05 -4.73 -5.02
N GLY A 27 5.37 -3.72 -4.21
CA GLY A 27 5.63 -2.36 -4.67
C GLY A 27 6.91 -2.21 -5.50
N ILE A 28 7.97 -2.98 -5.19
CA ILE A 28 9.21 -3.02 -5.97
C ILE A 28 8.99 -3.72 -7.31
N MET A 29 8.22 -4.81 -7.32
CA MET A 29 7.89 -5.55 -8.54
C MET A 29 7.02 -4.72 -9.49
N GLY A 30 6.19 -3.82 -8.97
CA GLY A 30 5.36 -2.93 -9.79
C GLY A 30 4.25 -3.66 -10.56
N ASP A 31 3.92 -4.90 -10.18
CA ASP A 31 2.90 -5.69 -10.84
C ASP A 31 1.50 -5.11 -10.53
N GLU A 32 0.80 -4.63 -11.56
CA GLU A 32 -0.54 -4.08 -11.42
C GLU A 32 -1.54 -5.08 -10.81
N LYS A 33 -1.30 -6.40 -10.95
CA LYS A 33 -2.15 -7.42 -10.31
C LYS A 33 -2.15 -7.33 -8.79
N ALA A 34 -1.11 -6.74 -8.20
CA ALA A 34 -1.03 -6.55 -6.76
C ALA A 34 -1.91 -5.39 -6.26
N VAL A 35 -2.36 -4.49 -7.13
CA VAL A 35 -3.10 -3.28 -6.74
C VAL A 35 -4.35 -3.63 -5.92
N ASP A 36 -5.18 -4.53 -6.43
CA ASP A 36 -6.42 -4.92 -5.75
C ASP A 36 -6.15 -5.58 -4.39
N ALA A 37 -5.02 -6.30 -4.27
CA ALA A 37 -4.61 -6.94 -3.03
C ALA A 37 -3.99 -5.95 -2.02
N LEU A 38 -3.35 -4.87 -2.50
CA LEU A 38 -2.71 -3.84 -1.68
C LEU A 38 -3.69 -2.79 -1.15
N ILE A 39 -4.80 -2.50 -1.86
CA ILE A 39 -5.80 -1.51 -1.43
C ILE A 39 -6.34 -1.80 0.00
N PRO A 40 -6.73 -3.04 0.38
CA PRO A 40 -7.14 -3.35 1.74
C PRO A 40 -6.09 -3.05 2.81
N MET A 41 -4.80 -3.09 2.46
CA MET A 41 -3.70 -2.85 3.41
C MET A 41 -3.62 -1.39 3.86
N LEU A 42 -4.27 -0.45 3.16
CA LEU A 42 -4.48 0.93 3.60
C LEU A 42 -5.29 1.04 4.89
N LYS A 43 -5.97 -0.03 5.32
CA LYS A 43 -6.77 -0.10 6.55
C LYS A 43 -6.22 -1.09 7.57
N ASP A 44 -4.96 -1.52 7.42
CA ASP A 44 -4.34 -2.44 8.36
C ASP A 44 -4.27 -1.82 9.78
N ARG A 45 -4.42 -2.68 10.80
CA ARG A 45 -4.32 -2.28 12.20
C ARG A 45 -2.95 -1.70 12.56
N ASP A 46 -1.89 -2.14 11.89
CA ASP A 46 -0.53 -1.70 12.10
C ASP A 46 -0.23 -0.48 11.22
N ARG A 47 0.18 0.63 11.85
CA ARG A 47 0.49 1.89 11.15
C ARG A 47 1.62 1.76 10.12
N PHE A 48 2.61 0.90 10.38
CA PHE A 48 3.72 0.71 9.46
C PHE A 48 3.29 -0.09 8.24
N VAL A 49 2.33 -1.02 8.41
CA VAL A 49 1.71 -1.71 7.27
C VAL A 49 0.94 -0.74 6.39
N ARG A 50 0.16 0.17 6.98
CA ARG A 50 -0.56 1.21 6.22
C ARG A 50 0.40 2.13 5.46
N GLN A 51 1.47 2.59 6.11
CA GLN A 51 2.51 3.41 5.49
C GLN A 51 3.17 2.70 4.29
N GLU A 52 3.54 1.43 4.45
CA GLU A 52 4.12 0.64 3.36
C GLU A 52 3.12 0.45 2.21
N ALA A 53 1.84 0.24 2.52
CA ALA A 53 0.81 0.11 1.48
C ALA A 53 0.70 1.38 0.64
N VAL A 54 0.68 2.56 1.27
CA VAL A 54 0.69 3.85 0.58
C VAL A 54 1.93 4.00 -0.30
N THR A 55 3.09 3.62 0.22
CA THR A 55 4.37 3.72 -0.50
C THR A 55 4.41 2.78 -1.70
N ALA A 56 4.00 1.52 -1.55
CA ALA A 56 3.94 0.53 -2.62
C ALA A 56 2.95 0.97 -3.72
N LEU A 57 1.75 1.40 -3.35
CA LEU A 57 0.74 1.90 -4.29
C LEU A 57 1.23 3.15 -5.06
N GLY A 58 1.91 4.09 -4.37
CA GLY A 58 2.52 5.25 -5.01
C GLY A 58 3.74 4.92 -5.89
N LYS A 59 4.42 3.79 -5.66
CA LYS A 59 5.48 3.27 -6.54
C LYS A 59 4.90 2.65 -7.82
N ILE A 60 3.82 1.87 -7.70
CA ILE A 60 3.10 1.30 -8.85
C ILE A 60 2.61 2.40 -9.79
N GLY A 61 2.14 3.53 -9.25
CA GLY A 61 1.89 4.74 -10.04
C GLY A 61 0.61 4.71 -10.87
N ASP A 62 -0.32 3.82 -10.56
CA ASP A 62 -1.61 3.72 -11.23
C ASP A 62 -2.56 4.86 -10.82
N VAL A 63 -3.00 5.66 -11.80
CA VAL A 63 -3.92 6.79 -11.57
C VAL A 63 -5.26 6.37 -10.95
N ARG A 64 -5.69 5.11 -11.11
CA ARG A 64 -6.88 4.56 -10.48
C ARG A 64 -6.80 4.60 -8.94
N LEU A 65 -5.59 4.70 -8.38
CA LEU A 65 -5.33 4.77 -6.94
C LEU A 65 -5.68 6.11 -6.30
N VAL A 66 -5.94 7.17 -7.09
CA VAL A 66 -6.31 8.49 -6.53
C VAL A 66 -7.54 8.37 -5.63
N LYS A 67 -8.58 7.63 -6.03
CA LYS A 67 -9.79 7.49 -5.23
C LYS A 67 -9.55 6.67 -3.94
N PRO A 68 -8.98 5.44 -3.99
CA PRO A 68 -8.64 4.68 -2.78
C PRO A 68 -7.74 5.44 -1.79
N LEU A 69 -6.71 6.13 -2.27
CA LEU A 69 -5.80 6.88 -1.40
C LEU A 69 -6.47 8.13 -0.81
N THR A 70 -7.36 8.79 -1.55
CA THR A 70 -8.16 9.91 -1.01
C THR A 70 -9.09 9.43 0.12
N GLN A 71 -9.76 8.29 -0.07
CA GLN A 71 -10.61 7.70 0.99
C GLN A 71 -9.80 7.26 2.21
N ALA A 72 -8.58 6.74 2.00
CA ALA A 72 -7.69 6.41 3.11
C ALA A 72 -7.27 7.68 3.89
N LEU A 73 -6.97 8.77 3.19
CA LEU A 73 -6.63 10.06 3.80
C LEU A 73 -7.76 10.63 4.66
N GLU A 74 -9.01 10.56 4.19
CA GLU A 74 -10.19 11.03 4.95
C GLU A 74 -10.40 10.26 6.27
N GLY A 75 -10.00 8.99 6.32
CA GLY A 75 -10.18 8.11 7.47
C GLY A 75 -8.95 7.93 8.38
N GLU A 76 -7.79 8.43 7.97
CA GLU A 76 -6.54 8.25 8.69
C GLU A 76 -6.38 9.27 9.84
N LYS A 77 -5.78 8.83 10.94
CA LYS A 77 -5.49 9.68 12.11
C LYS A 77 -4.00 9.74 12.43
N ASP A 78 -3.20 8.82 11.90
CA ASP A 78 -1.76 8.80 12.06
C ASP A 78 -1.13 9.86 11.15
N GLU A 79 -0.57 10.91 11.75
CA GLU A 79 0.05 12.04 11.04
C GLU A 79 1.16 11.61 10.08
N PHE A 80 1.91 10.55 10.42
CA PHE A 80 2.93 10.05 9.52
C PHE A 80 2.28 9.44 8.28
N VAL A 81 1.29 8.55 8.44
CA VAL A 81 0.59 7.93 7.29
C VAL A 81 -0.08 9.00 6.43
N ILE A 82 -0.69 10.03 7.03
CA ILE A 82 -1.26 11.21 6.33
C ILE A 82 -0.22 11.88 5.44
N ASN A 83 0.99 12.12 5.94
CA ASN A 83 2.06 12.74 5.14
C ASN A 83 2.45 11.88 3.92
N PHE A 84 2.50 10.55 4.07
CA PHE A 84 2.74 9.65 2.94
C PHE A 84 1.58 9.66 1.94
N LEU A 85 0.34 9.69 2.41
CA LEU A 85 -0.85 9.75 1.56
C LEU A 85 -0.86 11.02 0.70
N ASN A 86 -0.57 12.19 1.30
CA ASN A 86 -0.46 13.44 0.57
C ASN A 86 0.62 13.37 -0.52
N LYS A 87 1.82 12.88 -0.19
CA LYS A 87 2.90 12.71 -1.17
C LYS A 87 2.53 11.78 -2.31
N ALA A 88 1.88 10.65 -2.02
CA ALA A 88 1.46 9.69 -3.04
C ALA A 88 0.40 10.31 -3.96
N LEU A 89 -0.59 11.02 -3.40
CA LEU A 89 -1.64 11.70 -4.16
C LEU A 89 -1.08 12.84 -5.02
N GLU A 90 -0.13 13.64 -4.52
CA GLU A 90 0.55 14.66 -5.31
C GLU A 90 1.27 14.07 -6.51
N LYS A 91 1.94 12.92 -6.33
CA LYS A 91 2.65 12.24 -7.41
C LYS A 91 1.69 11.71 -8.49
N LEU A 92 0.55 11.15 -8.09
CA LEU A 92 -0.44 10.56 -9.01
C LEU A 92 -1.30 11.60 -9.75
N ARG A 93 -1.31 12.85 -9.30
CA ARG A 93 -2.10 13.95 -9.89
C ARG A 93 -1.29 14.85 -10.83
N LYS A 94 0.03 14.64 -10.91
CA LYS A 94 0.92 15.33 -11.86
C LYS A 94 0.96 14.58 -13.18
#